data_AF-U4TW15-F1
#
_entry.id   AF-U4TW15-F1
#
_cell.length_a   1.000
_cell.length_b   1.000
_cell.length_c   1.000
_cell.angle_alpha   90.00
_cell.angle_beta   90.00
_cell.angle_gamma   90.00
#
_symmetry.space_group_name_H-M   'P 1'
#
loop_
_entity.id
_entity.type
_entity.pdbx_description
1 polymer ?
#
loop_
_entity_poly.entity_id
_entity_poly.type
_entity_poly.pdbx_seq_one_letter_code
_entity_poly.pdbx_strand_id
1 'polypeptide(L)'
;VDAGIDSAAPYQAVIYRDLAPTFAGHPRLHKLLNMPTASREMQLQFSWNNSDCSPNVFVKEDDKLTFRRNHVVNSTDCIRGKVAFTKGMHCWEICWPMLQRGSDAVVGVATADAPLHSVGYHSLVGSTDNSWGWDLGRNKLYHDSRNFSGPLYPAWLNPDETFMVPDKFLVVLDMDEGTLSFVVNGQSLGPAFRGLKGKKLYPIVSTVWANCEISMRYIGGLERKYFHLYSI
;
A
#
# COMPACT_ATOMS: atom_id res chain seq x y z
N VAL A 1 14.88 -20.99 -44.48
CA VAL A 1 13.96 -20.03 -43.84
C VAL A 1 13.11 -20.80 -42.85
N ASP A 2 13.61 -20.91 -41.62
CA ASP A 2 12.91 -21.57 -40.52
C ASP A 2 12.30 -20.43 -39.69
N ALA A 3 10.98 -20.25 -39.81
CA ALA A 3 10.26 -19.24 -39.06
C ALA A 3 9.86 -19.87 -37.71
N GLY A 4 10.43 -19.31 -36.64
CA GLY A 4 10.23 -19.75 -35.27
C GLY A 4 8.77 -19.77 -34.85
N ILE A 5 8.45 -20.78 -34.05
CA ILE A 5 7.18 -20.98 -33.37
C ILE A 5 6.86 -19.75 -32.53
N ASP A 6 5.72 -19.12 -32.82
CA ASP A 6 5.08 -18.10 -31.99
C ASP A 6 4.86 -18.66 -30.58
N SER A 7 5.68 -18.24 -29.62
CA SER A 7 5.43 -18.50 -28.21
C SER A 7 4.24 -17.63 -27.77
N ALA A 8 3.03 -18.18 -27.86
CA ALA A 8 1.86 -17.59 -27.23
C ALA A 8 2.20 -17.27 -25.77
N ALA A 9 1.98 -16.02 -25.35
CA ALA A 9 2.18 -15.62 -23.97
C ALA A 9 1.36 -16.55 -23.05
N PRO A 10 1.95 -17.06 -21.95
CA PRO A 10 1.27 -18.00 -21.08
C PRO A 10 -0.04 -17.40 -20.57
N TYR A 11 -1.11 -18.20 -20.63
CA TYR A 11 -2.42 -17.83 -20.11
C TYR A 11 -2.31 -17.59 -18.60
N GLN A 12 -2.54 -16.36 -18.15
CA GLN A 12 -2.65 -16.05 -16.72
C GLN A 12 -4.11 -16.06 -16.30
N ALA A 13 -4.46 -16.92 -15.34
CA ALA A 13 -5.81 -16.98 -14.81
C ALA A 13 -6.09 -15.77 -13.91
N VAL A 14 -7.16 -15.02 -14.23
CA VAL A 14 -7.61 -13.90 -13.40
C VAL A 14 -8.51 -14.44 -12.29
N ILE A 15 -8.09 -14.27 -11.03
CA ILE A 15 -8.85 -14.78 -9.89
C ILE A 15 -9.67 -13.68 -9.24
N TYR A 16 -11.00 -13.86 -9.30
CA TYR A 16 -11.97 -13.22 -8.41
C TYR A 16 -12.34 -14.23 -7.34
N ARG A 17 -11.53 -14.35 -6.29
CA ARG A 17 -11.90 -15.25 -5.20
C ARG A 17 -12.99 -14.54 -4.40
N ASP A 18 -14.17 -15.16 -4.28
CA ASP A 18 -15.16 -14.79 -3.27
C ASP A 18 -14.57 -15.15 -1.90
N LEU A 19 -13.77 -14.22 -1.39
CA LEU A 19 -13.10 -14.33 -0.12
C LEU A 19 -14.17 -14.07 0.94
N ALA A 20 -14.73 -15.13 1.51
CA ALA A 20 -15.60 -14.98 2.68
C ALA A 20 -14.87 -14.12 3.73
N PRO A 21 -15.49 -13.03 4.24
CA PRO A 21 -14.85 -12.16 5.20
C PRO A 21 -14.44 -12.97 6.43
N THR A 22 -13.14 -13.19 6.59
CA THR A 22 -12.60 -13.99 7.68
C THR A 22 -11.56 -13.16 8.41
N PHE A 23 -12.02 -12.48 9.46
CA PHE A 23 -11.15 -11.83 10.44
C PHE A 23 -10.66 -12.79 11.53
N ALA A 24 -10.95 -14.09 11.38
CA ALA A 24 -10.84 -15.15 12.39
C ALA A 24 -9.43 -15.39 12.96
N GLY A 25 -8.40 -14.65 12.52
CA GLY A 25 -7.04 -14.73 13.05
C GLY A 25 -6.48 -13.41 13.61
N HIS A 26 -7.24 -12.30 13.63
CA HIS A 26 -6.67 -10.99 13.95
C HIS A 26 -7.57 -10.13 14.87
N PRO A 27 -7.67 -10.45 16.18
CA PRO A 27 -8.63 -9.83 17.10
C PRO A 27 -8.46 -8.31 17.25
N ARG A 28 -7.21 -7.80 17.18
CA ARG A 28 -6.95 -6.35 17.19
C ARG A 28 -7.51 -5.66 15.95
N LEU A 29 -7.28 -6.22 14.76
CA LEU A 29 -7.76 -5.65 13.51
C LEU A 29 -9.29 -5.71 13.45
N HIS A 30 -9.88 -6.84 13.84
CA HIS A 30 -11.33 -6.97 13.95
C HIS A 30 -11.93 -5.91 14.89
N LYS A 31 -11.32 -5.69 16.06
CA LYS A 31 -11.74 -4.63 16.97
C LYS A 31 -11.64 -3.24 16.33
N LEU A 32 -10.52 -2.92 15.69
CA LEU A 32 -10.30 -1.62 15.03
C LEU A 32 -11.40 -1.35 14.01
N LEU A 33 -11.68 -2.33 13.13
CA LEU A 33 -12.65 -2.17 12.04
C LEU A 33 -14.11 -2.09 12.51
N ASN A 34 -14.42 -2.55 13.72
CA ASN A 34 -15.75 -2.41 14.33
C ASN A 34 -15.92 -1.14 15.18
N MET A 35 -14.86 -0.34 15.35
CA MET A 35 -14.98 0.97 16.00
C MET A 35 -15.51 2.00 15.00
N PRO A 36 -16.15 3.10 15.48
CA PRO A 36 -16.50 4.21 14.61
C PRO A 36 -15.27 4.71 13.85
N THR A 37 -15.43 4.89 12.54
CA THR A 37 -14.36 5.41 11.67
C THR A 37 -13.89 6.79 12.15
N ALA A 38 -12.61 7.08 11.97
CA ALA A 38 -12.01 8.35 12.35
C ALA A 38 -12.78 9.55 11.75
N SER A 39 -12.90 10.63 12.54
CA SER A 39 -13.57 11.86 12.14
C SER A 39 -12.92 12.48 10.89
N ARG A 40 -13.65 13.35 10.18
CA ARG A 40 -13.10 14.05 9.01
C ARG A 40 -11.85 14.88 9.35
N GLU A 41 -11.83 15.52 10.50
CA GLU A 41 -10.66 16.27 10.98
C GLU A 41 -9.44 15.35 11.12
N MET A 42 -9.61 14.18 11.75
CA MET A 42 -8.55 13.19 11.88
C MET A 42 -8.10 12.68 10.50
N GLN A 43 -9.04 12.37 9.60
CA GLN A 43 -8.68 11.98 8.23
C GLN A 43 -7.80 13.02 7.52
N LEU A 44 -8.07 14.32 7.71
CA LEU A 44 -7.27 15.42 7.16
C LEU A 44 -5.89 15.55 7.82
N GLN A 45 -5.78 15.27 9.12
CA GLN A 45 -4.50 15.23 9.83
C GLN A 45 -3.59 14.11 9.30
N PHE A 46 -4.17 12.94 9.01
CA PHE A 46 -3.45 11.77 8.49
C PHE A 46 -3.38 11.72 6.95
N SER A 47 -3.83 12.76 6.24
CA SER A 47 -3.88 12.78 4.77
C SER A 47 -2.50 12.95 4.12
N TRP A 48 -2.46 12.99 2.79
CA TRP A 48 -1.25 13.25 1.99
C TRP A 48 -0.58 14.58 2.34
N ASN A 49 0.75 14.61 2.30
CA ASN A 49 1.54 15.78 2.59
C ASN A 49 1.99 16.49 1.31
N ASN A 50 1.38 17.65 1.02
CA ASN A 50 1.71 18.45 -0.17
C ASN A 50 3.10 19.09 -0.12
N SER A 51 3.78 19.06 1.04
CA SER A 51 5.16 19.54 1.20
C SER A 51 6.19 18.40 1.15
N ASP A 52 5.74 17.15 1.03
CA ASP A 52 6.58 15.96 1.07
C ASP A 52 6.16 14.97 -0.02
N CYS A 53 6.34 15.42 -1.26
CA CYS A 53 5.88 14.76 -2.47
C CYS A 53 6.83 15.03 -3.66
N SER A 54 6.71 14.23 -4.72
CA SER A 54 7.34 14.54 -6.02
C SER A 54 6.89 15.91 -6.53
N PRO A 55 7.73 16.65 -7.28
CA PRO A 55 7.31 17.87 -7.98
C PRO A 55 6.17 17.65 -8.99
N ASN A 56 5.91 16.41 -9.40
CA ASN A 56 4.90 16.08 -10.41
C ASN A 56 3.54 15.67 -9.81
N VAL A 57 3.38 15.76 -8.49
CA VAL A 57 2.13 15.45 -7.80
C VAL A 57 1.71 16.62 -6.92
N PHE A 58 0.40 16.78 -6.73
CA PHE A 58 -0.15 17.80 -5.84
C PHE A 58 -1.43 17.30 -5.17
N VAL A 59 -1.67 17.71 -3.94
CA VAL A 59 -2.91 17.46 -3.22
C VAL A 59 -3.98 18.41 -3.74
N LYS A 60 -5.16 17.88 -4.10
CA LYS A 60 -6.26 18.67 -4.66
C LYS A 60 -6.76 19.74 -3.68
N GLU A 61 -7.27 20.85 -4.19
CA GLU A 61 -7.78 21.94 -3.35
C GLU A 61 -9.16 21.64 -2.78
N ASP A 62 -10.03 21.07 -3.61
CA ASP A 62 -11.40 20.66 -3.31
C ASP A 62 -11.47 19.36 -2.48
N ASP A 63 -10.47 18.49 -2.58
CA ASP A 63 -10.37 17.27 -1.78
C ASP A 63 -8.95 16.99 -1.25
N LYS A 64 -8.69 17.45 -0.02
CA LYS A 64 -7.40 17.31 0.66
C LYS A 64 -7.03 15.87 1.07
N LEU A 65 -7.89 14.88 0.80
CA LEU A 65 -7.56 13.46 0.94
C LEU A 65 -7.00 12.84 -0.34
N THR A 66 -7.06 13.56 -1.46
CA THR A 66 -6.73 13.05 -2.79
C THR A 66 -5.60 13.87 -3.38
N PHE A 67 -4.59 13.20 -3.91
CA PHE A 67 -3.60 13.84 -4.78
C PHE A 67 -3.84 13.48 -6.23
N ARG A 68 -3.35 14.34 -7.12
CA ARG A 68 -3.33 14.12 -8.55
C ARG A 68 -1.89 14.15 -9.07
N ARG A 69 -1.58 13.27 -10.03
CA ARG A 69 -0.31 13.29 -10.77
C ARG A 69 -0.45 14.09 -12.07
N ASN A 70 0.52 14.97 -12.34
CA ASN A 70 0.63 15.71 -13.59
C ASN A 70 0.88 14.78 -14.78
N HIS A 71 0.57 15.25 -15.99
CA HIS A 71 0.85 14.51 -17.22
C HIS A 71 2.35 14.61 -17.58
N VAL A 72 3.15 13.76 -16.94
CA VAL A 72 4.61 13.67 -17.15
C VAL A 72 4.96 12.28 -17.67
N VAL A 73 5.77 12.24 -18.72
CA VAL A 73 6.27 11.01 -19.33
C VAL A 73 7.58 10.58 -18.67
N ASN A 74 7.86 9.28 -18.71
CA ASN A 74 9.12 8.69 -18.24
C ASN A 74 9.49 9.08 -16.80
N SER A 75 8.50 9.09 -15.91
CA SER A 75 8.64 9.51 -14.51
C SER A 75 7.81 8.63 -13.60
N THR A 76 8.40 8.21 -12.48
CA THR A 76 7.70 7.60 -11.35
C THR A 76 7.68 8.57 -10.19
N ASP A 77 6.51 8.76 -9.60
CA ASP A 77 6.27 9.85 -8.65
C ASP A 77 5.56 9.32 -7.39
N CYS A 78 6.03 9.78 -6.23
CA CYS A 78 5.51 9.40 -4.92
C CYS A 78 5.01 10.60 -4.11
N ILE A 79 4.24 10.28 -3.07
CA ILE A 79 3.84 11.23 -2.02
C ILE A 79 3.73 10.48 -0.70
N ARG A 80 4.19 11.11 0.39
CA ARG A 80 4.03 10.58 1.76
C ARG A 80 2.80 11.15 2.45
N GLY A 81 2.27 10.40 3.41
CA GLY A 81 1.31 10.92 4.40
C GLY A 81 1.95 11.95 5.33
N LYS A 82 1.15 12.81 5.96
CA LYS A 82 1.63 13.84 6.90
C LYS A 82 2.22 13.26 8.18
N VAL A 83 1.62 12.18 8.68
CA VAL A 83 1.96 11.60 9.97
C VAL A 83 2.71 10.28 9.78
N ALA A 84 3.83 10.15 10.50
CA ALA A 84 4.55 8.90 10.63
C ALA A 84 4.06 8.13 11.86
N PHE A 85 4.06 6.81 11.75
CA PHE A 85 3.71 5.90 12.82
C PHE A 85 4.96 5.26 13.42
N THR A 86 4.98 5.12 14.74
CA THR A 86 6.09 4.53 15.52
C THR A 86 5.63 3.48 16.52
N LYS A 87 4.34 3.42 16.85
CA LYS A 87 3.72 2.52 17.83
C LYS A 87 2.25 2.31 17.48
N GLY A 88 1.61 1.27 18.02
CA GLY A 88 0.20 1.02 17.79
C GLY A 88 -0.12 0.37 16.45
N MET A 89 -1.39 0.01 16.26
CA MET A 89 -1.94 -0.46 14.99
C MET A 89 -2.69 0.68 14.31
N HIS A 90 -2.47 0.86 13.01
CA HIS A 90 -3.06 1.91 12.18
C HIS A 90 -3.66 1.31 10.92
N CYS A 91 -4.81 1.82 10.51
CA CYS A 91 -5.52 1.38 9.32
C CYS A 91 -5.95 2.59 8.49
N TRP A 92 -5.70 2.54 7.18
CA TRP A 92 -6.20 3.52 6.23
C TRP A 92 -6.68 2.83 4.95
N GLU A 93 -7.72 3.40 4.33
CA GLU A 93 -8.22 3.01 3.02
C GLU A 93 -7.43 3.76 1.94
N ILE A 94 -7.01 3.03 0.90
CA ILE A 94 -6.58 3.59 -0.36
C ILE A 94 -7.72 3.42 -1.37
N CYS A 95 -8.07 4.51 -2.05
CA CYS A 95 -8.94 4.49 -3.21
C CYS A 95 -8.09 4.85 -4.44
N TRP A 96 -7.79 3.85 -5.27
CA TRP A 96 -7.01 4.00 -6.48
C TRP A 96 -7.69 3.24 -7.63
N PRO A 97 -8.38 3.96 -8.54
CA PRO A 97 -9.08 3.37 -9.67
C PRO A 97 -8.17 2.42 -10.48
N MET A 98 -8.63 1.20 -10.74
CA MET A 98 -7.87 0.17 -11.46
C MET A 98 -7.36 0.68 -12.82
N LEU A 99 -8.21 1.44 -13.53
CA LEU A 99 -7.89 2.02 -14.84
C LEU A 99 -6.85 3.16 -14.78
N GLN A 100 -6.42 3.58 -13.59
CA GLN A 100 -5.46 4.66 -13.38
C GLN A 100 -4.14 4.18 -12.74
N ARG A 101 -3.83 2.88 -12.82
CA ARG A 101 -2.64 2.29 -12.21
C ARG A 101 -1.42 2.25 -13.14
N GLY A 102 -1.64 2.04 -14.43
CA GLY A 102 -0.55 1.87 -15.39
C GLY A 102 0.30 0.63 -15.13
N SER A 103 1.56 0.68 -15.55
CA SER A 103 2.51 -0.43 -15.43
C SER A 103 3.05 -0.64 -14.02
N ASP A 104 3.10 0.42 -13.21
CA ASP A 104 3.76 0.43 -11.90
C ASP A 104 2.92 1.23 -10.90
N ALA A 105 2.12 0.50 -10.14
CA ALA A 105 1.28 1.05 -9.07
C ALA A 105 1.62 0.35 -7.76
N VAL A 106 2.32 1.05 -6.88
CA VAL A 106 2.84 0.46 -5.63
C VAL A 106 2.31 1.23 -4.44
N VAL A 107 1.86 0.50 -3.42
CA VAL A 107 1.36 1.05 -2.15
C VAL A 107 2.12 0.45 -0.98
N GLY A 108 2.46 1.26 0.02
CA GLY A 108 3.00 0.74 1.26
C GLY A 108 3.43 1.80 2.25
N VAL A 109 4.62 1.62 2.82
CA VAL A 109 5.19 2.51 3.85
C VAL A 109 6.66 2.82 3.58
N ALA A 110 7.12 3.97 4.05
CA ALA A 110 8.50 4.42 3.87
C ALA A 110 9.03 5.19 5.08
N THR A 111 10.36 5.23 5.22
CA THR A 111 11.05 6.21 6.05
C THR A 111 11.01 7.60 5.37
N ALA A 112 11.45 8.63 6.08
CA ALA A 112 11.60 9.97 5.51
C ALA A 112 12.68 10.03 4.41
N ASP A 113 13.63 9.09 4.42
CA ASP A 113 14.77 9.06 3.50
C ASP A 113 14.46 8.39 2.16
N ALA A 114 13.29 7.73 2.03
CA ALA A 114 12.91 7.12 0.76
C ALA A 114 12.76 8.18 -0.35
N PRO A 115 13.29 7.93 -1.56
CA PRO A 115 13.17 8.85 -2.68
C PRO A 115 11.70 8.96 -3.12
N LEU A 116 11.28 10.18 -3.47
CA LEU A 116 9.91 10.46 -3.90
C LEU A 116 9.73 10.62 -5.40
N HIS A 117 10.82 10.59 -6.16
CA HIS A 117 10.79 10.71 -7.62
C HIS A 117 11.92 9.89 -8.22
N SER A 118 11.70 9.35 -9.41
CA SER A 118 12.75 8.81 -10.25
C SER A 118 12.38 8.90 -11.72
N VAL A 119 13.41 9.09 -12.55
CA VAL A 119 13.29 8.96 -14.01
C VAL A 119 13.01 7.51 -14.36
N GLY A 120 12.19 7.28 -15.38
CA GLY A 120 11.77 5.95 -15.82
C GLY A 120 10.50 5.46 -15.13
N TYR A 121 9.84 4.48 -15.75
CA TYR A 121 8.72 3.74 -15.15
C TYR A 121 9.25 2.50 -14.44
N HIS A 122 9.04 2.42 -13.12
CA HIS A 122 9.37 1.25 -12.32
C HIS A 122 8.68 1.32 -10.94
N SER A 123 8.66 0.21 -10.22
CA SER A 123 8.21 0.11 -8.84
C SER A 123 9.17 0.85 -7.88
N LEU A 124 8.99 2.16 -7.70
CA LEU A 124 9.90 3.00 -6.89
C LEU A 124 9.75 2.74 -5.37
N VAL A 125 8.52 2.64 -4.84
CA VAL A 125 8.31 2.20 -3.46
C VAL A 125 8.75 0.74 -3.35
N GLY A 126 9.61 0.44 -2.38
CA GLY A 126 10.23 -0.87 -2.20
C GLY A 126 11.53 -1.07 -2.98
N SER A 127 11.98 -0.11 -3.79
CA SER A 127 13.23 -0.21 -4.55
C SER A 127 14.50 -0.10 -3.70
N THR A 128 14.39 0.44 -2.49
CA THR A 128 15.47 0.61 -1.53
C THR A 128 15.07 0.02 -0.18
N ASP A 129 16.02 -0.10 0.73
CA ASP A 129 15.83 -0.46 2.14
C ASP A 129 15.01 0.55 2.96
N ASN A 130 14.73 1.72 2.40
CA ASN A 130 13.98 2.79 3.05
C ASN A 130 12.46 2.70 2.81
N SER A 131 11.97 1.71 2.07
CA SER A 131 10.55 1.55 1.79
C SER A 131 10.12 0.09 1.61
N TRP A 132 8.84 -0.17 1.81
CA TRP A 132 8.18 -1.48 1.68
C TRP A 132 6.89 -1.28 0.89
N GLY A 133 6.75 -1.96 -0.25
CA GLY A 133 5.66 -1.72 -1.20
C GLY A 133 5.05 -2.98 -1.78
N TRP A 134 3.73 -3.00 -1.95
CA TRP A 134 3.02 -4.00 -2.73
C TRP A 134 2.68 -3.43 -4.11
N ASP A 135 3.25 -4.04 -5.15
CA ASP A 135 2.90 -3.75 -6.53
C ASP A 135 1.57 -4.43 -6.87
N LEU A 136 0.55 -3.60 -7.10
CA LEU A 136 -0.83 -4.04 -7.26
C LEU A 136 -1.06 -4.77 -8.59
N GLY A 137 -0.26 -4.48 -9.62
CA GLY A 137 -0.39 -5.08 -10.94
C GLY A 137 0.38 -6.39 -11.06
N ARG A 138 1.57 -6.45 -10.44
CA ARG A 138 2.43 -7.65 -10.46
C ARG A 138 2.16 -8.60 -9.31
N ASN A 139 1.33 -8.21 -8.35
CA ASN A 139 1.09 -8.93 -7.10
C ASN A 139 2.40 -9.32 -6.41
N LYS A 140 3.38 -8.41 -6.35
CA LYS A 140 4.70 -8.65 -5.75
C LYS A 140 5.01 -7.68 -4.63
N LEU A 141 5.73 -8.16 -3.62
CA LEU A 141 6.19 -7.34 -2.50
C LEU A 141 7.62 -6.90 -2.71
N TYR A 142 7.87 -5.60 -2.73
CA TYR A 142 9.19 -5.02 -2.90
C TYR A 142 9.68 -4.37 -1.61
N HIS A 143 10.91 -4.73 -1.25
CA HIS A 143 11.73 -4.08 -0.23
C HIS A 143 13.18 -4.33 -0.61
N ASP A 144 13.98 -3.27 -0.73
CA ASP A 144 15.33 -3.33 -1.27
C ASP A 144 15.41 -4.12 -2.60
N SER A 145 14.44 -3.87 -3.49
CA SER A 145 14.25 -4.73 -4.68
C SER A 145 15.33 -4.60 -5.75
N ARG A 146 16.19 -3.60 -5.64
CA ARG A 146 17.42 -3.50 -6.45
C ARG A 146 18.41 -4.63 -6.14
N ASN A 147 18.35 -5.18 -4.93
CA ASN A 147 19.22 -6.26 -4.49
C ASN A 147 18.47 -7.60 -4.39
N PHE A 148 17.15 -7.57 -4.16
CA PHE A 148 16.35 -8.78 -3.89
C PHE A 148 15.07 -8.87 -4.71
N SER A 149 14.73 -10.07 -5.19
CA SER A 149 13.40 -10.30 -5.77
C SER A 149 12.36 -10.49 -4.68
N GLY A 150 11.24 -9.77 -4.82
CA GLY A 150 10.06 -9.91 -3.99
C GLY A 150 9.27 -11.21 -4.19
N PRO A 151 8.65 -11.78 -3.15
CA PRO A 151 7.69 -12.87 -3.31
C PRO A 151 6.36 -12.36 -3.89
N LEU A 152 5.54 -13.30 -4.39
CA LEU A 152 4.15 -13.03 -4.73
C LEU A 152 3.33 -12.74 -3.47
N TYR A 153 2.32 -11.90 -3.62
CA TYR A 153 1.36 -11.55 -2.60
C TYR A 153 -0.03 -11.28 -3.20
N PRO A 154 -1.08 -11.97 -2.74
CA PRO A 154 -1.13 -12.81 -1.53
C PRO A 154 -0.29 -14.09 -1.61
N ALA A 155 0.19 -14.60 -0.47
CA ALA A 155 1.14 -15.72 -0.43
C ALA A 155 0.57 -17.06 -0.97
N TRP A 156 -0.75 -17.15 -1.11
CA TRP A 156 -1.45 -18.29 -1.69
C TRP A 156 -1.63 -18.19 -3.21
N LEU A 157 -1.21 -17.09 -3.84
CA LEU A 157 -1.32 -16.88 -5.28
C LEU A 157 -0.31 -17.76 -6.02
N ASN A 158 -0.76 -18.50 -7.03
CA ASN A 158 0.13 -19.27 -7.88
C ASN A 158 0.85 -18.36 -8.90
N PRO A 159 2.05 -18.72 -9.39
CA PRO A 159 2.81 -17.88 -10.34
C PRO A 159 2.12 -17.58 -11.67
N ASP A 160 1.16 -18.40 -12.08
CA ASP A 160 0.33 -18.29 -13.27
C ASP A 160 -1.02 -17.59 -13.02
N GLU A 161 -1.24 -17.09 -11.80
CA GLU A 161 -2.45 -16.38 -11.39
C GLU A 161 -2.18 -14.89 -11.19
N THR A 162 -3.18 -14.07 -11.51
CA THR A 162 -3.19 -12.64 -11.20
C THR A 162 -4.35 -12.33 -10.26
N PHE A 163 -4.04 -11.73 -9.13
CA PHE A 163 -5.01 -11.26 -8.15
C PHE A 163 -5.43 -9.81 -8.45
N MET A 164 -6.70 -9.64 -8.81
CA MET A 164 -7.25 -8.33 -9.14
C MET A 164 -7.56 -7.54 -7.88
N VAL A 165 -6.72 -6.56 -7.56
CA VAL A 165 -6.96 -5.65 -6.43
C VAL A 165 -8.05 -4.64 -6.84
N PRO A 166 -9.18 -4.54 -6.12
CA PRO A 166 -10.25 -3.58 -6.43
C PRO A 166 -9.82 -2.13 -6.20
N ASP A 167 -10.65 -1.17 -6.59
CA ASP A 167 -10.38 0.27 -6.42
C ASP A 167 -10.10 0.66 -4.96
N LYS A 168 -10.81 0.04 -4.01
CA LYS A 168 -10.71 0.32 -2.58
C LYS A 168 -10.21 -0.88 -1.81
N PHE A 169 -9.20 -0.66 -0.99
CA PHE A 169 -8.64 -1.67 -0.09
C PHE A 169 -8.01 -0.99 1.11
N LEU A 170 -7.78 -1.75 2.18
CA LEU A 170 -7.18 -1.23 3.40
C LEU A 170 -5.71 -1.61 3.48
N VAL A 171 -4.93 -0.70 4.03
CA VAL A 171 -3.55 -0.91 4.47
C VAL A 171 -3.55 -0.92 5.99
N VAL A 172 -2.91 -1.92 6.57
CA VAL A 172 -2.84 -2.12 8.02
C VAL A 172 -1.38 -2.20 8.43
N LEU A 173 -0.93 -1.22 9.22
CA LEU A 173 0.39 -1.15 9.81
C LEU A 173 0.29 -1.37 11.31
N ASP A 174 0.83 -2.49 11.80
CA ASP A 174 0.97 -2.73 13.24
C ASP A 174 2.42 -2.47 13.64
N MET A 175 2.69 -1.33 14.24
CA MET A 175 4.04 -0.96 14.72
C MET A 175 4.41 -1.68 16.01
N ASP A 176 3.44 -2.22 16.76
CA ASP A 176 3.73 -3.02 17.95
C ASP A 176 4.21 -4.42 17.55
N GLU A 177 3.61 -5.00 16.50
CA GLU A 177 4.05 -6.27 15.89
C GLU A 177 5.09 -6.11 14.77
N GLY A 178 5.29 -4.88 14.29
CA GLY A 178 6.23 -4.56 13.24
C GLY A 178 5.86 -5.20 11.91
N THR A 179 4.57 -5.17 11.56
CA THR A 179 4.03 -5.79 10.35
C THR A 179 3.26 -4.80 9.48
N LEU A 180 3.34 -5.00 8.17
CA LEU A 180 2.47 -4.37 7.17
C LEU A 180 1.62 -5.46 6.52
N SER A 181 0.33 -5.22 6.36
CA SER A 181 -0.63 -6.14 5.74
C SER A 181 -1.70 -5.37 4.98
N PHE A 182 -2.47 -6.09 4.17
CA PHE A 182 -3.54 -5.51 3.36
C PHE A 182 -4.85 -6.27 3.57
N VAL A 183 -5.97 -5.55 3.51
CA VAL A 183 -7.33 -6.12 3.54
C VAL A 183 -8.02 -5.77 2.24
N VAL A 184 -8.47 -6.78 1.52
CA VAL A 184 -9.18 -6.64 0.24
C VAL A 184 -10.52 -7.32 0.35
N ASN A 185 -11.60 -6.63 -0.02
CA ASN A 185 -12.98 -7.13 0.06
C ASN A 185 -13.33 -7.73 1.44
N GLY A 186 -12.85 -7.10 2.52
CA GLY A 186 -13.09 -7.56 3.89
C GLY A 186 -12.25 -8.77 4.33
N GLN A 187 -11.34 -9.29 3.50
CA GLN A 187 -10.44 -10.37 3.87
C GLN A 187 -9.02 -9.86 4.10
N SER A 188 -8.42 -10.24 5.24
CA SER A 188 -7.00 -10.03 5.46
C SER A 188 -6.19 -10.97 4.58
N LEU A 189 -5.26 -10.42 3.82
CA LEU A 189 -4.36 -11.17 2.94
C LEU A 189 -3.10 -11.69 3.68
N GLY A 190 -3.02 -11.47 4.99
CA GLY A 190 -1.89 -11.84 5.84
C GLY A 190 -0.76 -10.78 5.86
N PRO A 191 0.30 -11.01 6.65
CA PRO A 191 1.45 -10.10 6.71
C PRO A 191 2.23 -10.09 5.39
N ALA A 192 2.31 -8.92 4.75
CA ALA A 192 3.17 -8.66 3.61
C ALA A 192 4.63 -8.45 4.05
N PHE A 193 4.84 -7.63 5.07
CA PHE A 193 6.18 -7.34 5.60
C PHE A 193 6.23 -7.53 7.11
N ARG A 194 7.43 -7.82 7.62
CA ARG A 194 7.77 -7.95 9.04
C ARG A 194 9.05 -7.16 9.33
N GLY A 195 9.41 -7.01 10.61
CA GLY A 195 10.65 -6.32 11.01
C GLY A 195 10.55 -4.80 11.02
N LEU A 196 9.33 -4.26 11.13
CA LEU A 196 9.08 -2.81 11.12
C LEU A 196 9.13 -2.16 12.52
N LYS A 197 9.28 -2.94 13.60
CA LYS A 197 9.34 -2.41 14.98
C LYS A 197 10.49 -1.41 15.13
N GLY A 198 10.25 -0.34 15.87
CA GLY A 198 11.26 0.69 16.16
C GLY A 198 11.53 1.66 15.00
N LYS A 199 10.91 1.48 13.83
CA LYS A 199 11.00 2.43 12.71
C LYS A 199 10.00 3.57 12.88
N LYS A 200 10.20 4.63 12.11
CA LYS A 200 9.24 5.73 11.91
C LYS A 200 8.78 5.71 10.47
N LEU A 201 7.53 5.30 10.24
CA LEU A 201 7.03 4.95 8.91
C LEU A 201 5.84 5.79 8.48
N TYR A 202 5.91 6.31 7.27
CA TYR A 202 4.87 7.11 6.63
C TYR A 202 4.13 6.26 5.59
N PRO A 203 2.79 6.39 5.45
CA PRO A 203 2.08 5.91 4.26
C PRO A 203 2.71 6.50 3.00
N ILE A 204 2.84 5.70 1.95
CA ILE A 204 3.40 6.13 0.66
C ILE A 204 2.80 5.34 -0.49
N VAL A 205 2.76 5.95 -1.67
CA VAL A 205 2.51 5.27 -2.95
C VAL A 205 3.54 5.73 -4.00
N SER A 206 3.80 4.91 -5.01
CA SER A 206 4.45 5.35 -6.26
C SER A 206 3.55 5.06 -7.45
N THR A 207 3.39 6.04 -8.34
CA THR A 207 2.56 5.96 -9.54
C THR A 207 3.29 6.49 -10.77
N VAL A 208 2.96 5.92 -11.93
CA VAL A 208 3.42 6.35 -13.26
C VAL A 208 2.30 6.90 -14.13
N TRP A 209 1.04 6.77 -13.71
CA TRP A 209 -0.11 7.05 -14.57
C TRP A 209 -0.43 8.55 -14.61
N ALA A 210 -0.50 9.12 -15.80
CA ALA A 210 -0.84 10.52 -15.96
C ALA A 210 -2.27 10.80 -15.52
N ASN A 211 -2.49 11.93 -14.83
CA ASN A 211 -3.79 12.36 -14.32
C ASN A 211 -4.45 11.36 -13.34
N CYS A 212 -3.71 10.39 -12.78
CA CYS A 212 -4.29 9.53 -11.75
C CYS A 212 -4.63 10.35 -10.52
N GLU A 213 -5.75 10.00 -9.88
CA GLU A 213 -6.19 10.54 -8.60
C GLU A 213 -6.26 9.43 -7.58
N ILE A 214 -5.56 9.60 -6.45
CA ILE A 214 -5.44 8.58 -5.42
C ILE A 214 -5.81 9.18 -4.06
N SER A 215 -6.85 8.64 -3.45
CA SER A 215 -7.33 9.09 -2.15
C SER A 215 -6.80 8.20 -1.03
N MET A 216 -6.47 8.82 0.11
CA MET A 216 -6.19 8.11 1.35
C MET A 216 -7.13 8.58 2.45
N ARG A 217 -7.86 7.64 3.06
CA ARG A 217 -8.75 7.91 4.19
C ARG A 217 -8.30 7.12 5.40
N TYR A 218 -7.85 7.82 6.44
CA TYR A 218 -7.52 7.18 7.71
C TYR A 218 -8.79 6.60 8.35
N ILE A 219 -8.76 5.31 8.70
CA ILE A 219 -9.89 4.59 9.29
C ILE A 219 -9.85 4.67 10.81
N GLY A 220 -8.67 4.51 11.40
CA GLY A 220 -8.49 4.55 12.84
C GLY A 220 -7.19 3.89 13.29
N GLY A 221 -6.96 3.91 14.60
CA GLY A 221 -5.83 3.25 15.22
C GLY A 221 -6.16 2.67 16.58
N LEU A 222 -5.36 1.69 17.01
CA LEU A 222 -5.39 1.09 18.33
C LEU A 222 -4.02 1.26 19.00
N GLU A 223 -3.98 2.03 20.08
CA GLU A 223 -2.80 2.07 20.93
C GLU A 223 -2.58 0.74 21.65
N ARG A 224 -1.32 0.46 22.00
CA ARG A 224 -0.97 -0.65 22.87
C ARG A 224 -1.53 -0.37 24.27
N LYS A 225 -2.63 -1.04 24.64
CA LYS A 225 -3.03 -1.09 26.04
C LYS A 225 -2.03 -1.96 26.78
N TYR A 226 -1.22 -1.38 27.66
CA TYR A 226 -0.59 -2.16 28.72
C TYR A 226 -1.73 -2.73 29.56
N PHE A 227 -2.00 -4.02 29.48
CA PHE A 227 -2.70 -4.69 30.57
C PHE A 227 -1.73 -4.62 31.74
N HIS A 228 -1.90 -3.64 32.62
CA HIS A 228 -1.47 -3.82 34.00
C HIS A 228 -2.28 -5.02 34.49
N LEU A 229 -1.64 -6.18 34.50
CA LEU A 229 -2.06 -7.28 35.37
C LEU A 229 -2.02 -6.67 36.77
N TYR A 230 -3.17 -6.23 37.27
CA TYR A 230 -3.35 -6.21 38.70
C TYR A 230 -3.17 -7.66 39.13
N SER A 231 -2.00 -7.94 39.68
CA SER A 231 -1.73 -9.15 40.45
C SER A 231 -2.85 -9.28 41.47
N ILE A 232 -3.55 -10.41 41.41
CA ILE A 232 -4.38 -10.90 42.51
C ILE A 232 -3.45 -11.41 43.60
#